data_AF-A0A931RA31-F1
#
_entry.id   AF-A0A931RA31-F1
#
_cell.length_a   1.000
_cell.length_b   1.000
_cell.length_c   1.000
_cell.angle_alpha   90.00
_cell.angle_beta   90.00
_cell.angle_gamma   90.00
#
_symmetry.space_group_name_H-M   'P 1'
#
loop_
_entity.id
_entity.type
_entity.pdbx_description
1 polymer ?
#
loop_
_entity_poly.entity_id
_entity_poly.type
_entity_poly.pdbx_seq_one_letter_code
_entity_poly.pdbx_strand_id
1 'polypeptide(L)'
;MPNKVAKQLWRHSLAAALAARMLSERTGIADPELAFLAGLLHDVGEIVLLNGDPRGFEQMVEEVQQSHGSLVIKEREQYAFDHASIGLALLDFWDIDSRIGQAAYWHHYDGESIDADSLVSILKMADYLCFRADLGFFSEPPPPTAEMTHVFGCEDAESLEALSQEVRGAFDEENQLFASA
;
A
#
# COMPACT_ATOMS: atom_id res chain seq x y z
N MET A 1 -22.03 -1.63 -12.75
CA MET A 1 -21.91 -1.72 -11.28
C MET A 1 -20.54 -1.16 -10.92
N PRO A 2 -20.35 -0.41 -9.82
CA PRO A 2 -19.00 -0.04 -9.43
C PRO A 2 -18.18 -1.33 -9.29
N ASN A 3 -17.02 -1.34 -9.94
CA ASN A 3 -16.15 -2.49 -10.01
C ASN A 3 -15.74 -2.93 -8.58
N LYS A 4 -15.95 -4.21 -8.25
CA LYS A 4 -15.58 -4.79 -6.94
C LYS A 4 -14.09 -4.56 -6.62
N VAL A 5 -13.24 -4.62 -7.65
CA VAL A 5 -11.80 -4.32 -7.58
C VAL A 5 -11.59 -2.86 -7.20
N ALA A 6 -12.21 -1.92 -7.93
CA ALA A 6 -12.08 -0.49 -7.62
C ALA A 6 -12.53 -0.13 -6.20
N LYS A 7 -13.59 -0.77 -5.68
CA LYS A 7 -14.03 -0.55 -4.29
C LYS A 7 -13.01 -1.06 -3.27
N GLN A 8 -12.38 -2.20 -3.53
CA GLN A 8 -11.33 -2.73 -2.66
C GLN A 8 -10.08 -1.86 -2.71
N LEU A 9 -9.70 -1.40 -3.91
CA LEU A 9 -8.57 -0.49 -4.10
C LEU A 9 -8.74 0.78 -3.29
N TRP A 10 -9.91 1.45 -3.40
CA TRP A 10 -10.19 2.65 -2.60
C TRP A 10 -10.10 2.42 -1.08
N ARG A 11 -10.59 1.26 -0.60
CA ARG A 11 -10.52 0.92 0.82
C ARG A 11 -9.08 0.68 1.25
N HIS A 12 -8.30 -0.02 0.43
CA HIS A 12 -6.89 -0.26 0.69
C HIS A 12 -6.09 1.05 0.70
N SER A 13 -6.25 1.91 -0.31
CA SER A 13 -5.57 3.21 -0.37
C SER A 13 -5.86 4.07 0.86
N LEU A 14 -7.12 4.11 1.33
CA LEU A 14 -7.47 4.84 2.55
C LEU A 14 -6.83 4.20 3.80
N ALA A 15 -6.88 2.87 3.93
CA ALA A 15 -6.25 2.18 5.05
C ALA A 15 -4.73 2.43 5.10
N ALA A 16 -4.06 2.31 3.95
CA ALA A 16 -2.63 2.57 3.80
C ALA A 16 -2.28 4.02 4.12
N ALA A 17 -3.09 4.99 3.71
CA ALA A 17 -2.92 6.40 4.06
C ALA A 17 -2.99 6.63 5.58
N LEU A 18 -4.00 6.06 6.24
CA LEU A 18 -4.18 6.17 7.70
C LEU A 18 -3.03 5.48 8.45
N ALA A 19 -2.63 4.29 8.01
CA ALA A 19 -1.51 3.55 8.58
C ALA A 19 -0.19 4.32 8.42
N ALA A 20 0.10 4.84 7.23
CA ALA A 20 1.32 5.59 6.95
C ALA A 20 1.43 6.86 7.81
N ARG A 21 0.32 7.61 7.95
CA ARG A 21 0.25 8.77 8.85
C ARG A 21 0.50 8.38 10.30
N MET A 22 -0.17 7.34 10.79
CA MET A 22 -0.02 6.85 12.16
C MET A 22 1.43 6.44 12.46
N LEU A 23 2.09 5.73 11.53
CA LEU A 23 3.48 5.32 11.68
C LEU A 23 4.44 6.51 11.69
N SER A 24 4.21 7.49 10.80
CA SER A 24 4.99 8.73 10.75
C SER A 24 4.87 9.53 12.06
N GLU A 25 3.66 9.68 12.61
CA GLU A 25 3.43 10.37 13.88
C GLU A 25 4.12 9.67 15.07
N ARG A 26 4.14 8.34 15.07
CA ARG A 26 4.76 7.55 16.14
C ARG A 26 6.29 7.60 16.13
N THR A 27 6.86 7.53 14.93
CA THR A 27 8.32 7.40 14.75
C THR A 27 9.01 8.75 14.56
N GLY A 28 8.27 9.77 14.11
CA GLY A 28 8.83 11.05 13.66
C GLY A 28 9.51 10.96 12.29
N ILE A 29 9.41 9.81 11.62
CA ILE A 29 9.96 9.57 10.29
C ILE A 29 9.03 10.24 9.27
N ALA A 30 9.62 11.04 8.37
CA ALA A 30 8.89 11.83 7.38
C ALA A 30 7.82 12.77 7.98
N ASP A 31 7.20 13.58 7.12
CA ASP A 31 6.06 14.40 7.49
C ASP A 31 4.76 13.56 7.44
N PRO A 32 3.88 13.61 8.46
CA PRO A 32 2.67 12.79 8.49
C PRO A 32 1.70 13.01 7.33
N GLU A 33 1.58 14.23 6.81
CA GLU A 33 0.71 14.53 5.68
C GLU A 33 1.33 14.01 4.37
N LEU A 34 2.65 14.11 4.24
CA LEU A 34 3.39 13.47 3.14
C LEU A 34 3.22 11.94 3.18
N ALA A 35 3.30 11.33 4.37
CA ALA A 35 3.09 9.90 4.57
C ALA A 35 1.66 9.47 4.24
N PHE A 36 0.67 10.26 4.66
CA PHE A 36 -0.73 10.05 4.31
C PHE A 36 -0.94 10.06 2.79
N LEU A 37 -0.41 11.06 2.09
CA LEU A 37 -0.51 11.16 0.63
C LEU A 37 0.22 10.02 -0.07
N ALA A 38 1.37 9.59 0.44
CA ALA A 38 2.09 8.44 -0.09
C ALA A 38 1.24 7.16 0.02
N GLY A 39 0.66 6.88 1.19
CA GLY A 39 -0.24 5.74 1.38
C GLY A 39 -1.50 5.82 0.51
N LEU A 40 -2.06 7.02 0.33
CA LEU A 40 -3.26 7.20 -0.50
C LEU A 40 -2.99 6.94 -1.99
N LEU A 41 -1.79 7.27 -2.47
CA LEU A 41 -1.46 7.30 -3.90
C LEU A 41 -0.58 6.13 -4.36
N HIS A 42 -0.10 5.28 -3.46
CA HIS A 42 0.91 4.27 -3.82
C HIS A 42 0.49 3.33 -4.95
N ASP A 43 -0.77 2.88 -4.95
CA ASP A 43 -1.33 1.97 -5.95
C ASP A 43 -2.14 2.68 -7.04
N VAL A 44 -1.93 3.99 -7.25
CA VAL A 44 -2.65 4.73 -8.30
C VAL A 44 -2.45 4.11 -9.70
N GLY A 45 -1.33 3.40 -9.91
CA GLY A 45 -1.08 2.66 -11.13
C GLY A 45 -2.05 1.52 -11.40
N GLU A 46 -2.62 0.91 -10.36
CA GLU A 46 -3.64 -0.15 -10.53
C GLU A 46 -4.95 0.43 -11.07
N ILE A 47 -5.26 1.68 -10.76
CA ILE A 47 -6.39 2.40 -11.37
C ILE A 47 -6.14 2.53 -12.88
N VAL A 48 -4.90 2.82 -13.29
CA VAL A 48 -4.55 2.92 -14.71
C VAL A 48 -4.70 1.57 -15.39
N LEU A 49 -4.19 0.49 -14.79
CA LEU A 49 -4.33 -0.87 -15.31
C LEU A 49 -5.80 -1.29 -15.41
N LEU A 50 -6.59 -1.04 -14.36
CA LEU A 50 -8.01 -1.37 -14.30
C LEU A 50 -8.84 -0.61 -15.34
N ASN A 51 -8.49 0.64 -15.67
CA ASN A 51 -9.17 1.40 -16.72
C ASN A 51 -8.68 1.02 -18.13
N GLY A 52 -7.41 0.65 -18.28
CA GLY A 52 -6.81 0.26 -19.55
C GLY A 52 -7.23 -1.13 -20.03
N ASP A 53 -7.32 -2.10 -19.12
CA ASP A 53 -7.79 -3.46 -19.40
C ASP A 53 -8.66 -4.00 -18.25
N PRO A 54 -9.93 -3.54 -18.13
CA PRO A 54 -10.77 -3.89 -16.99
C PRO A 54 -10.98 -5.40 -16.81
N ARG A 55 -11.19 -6.13 -17.91
CA ARG A 55 -11.46 -7.57 -17.86
C ARG A 55 -10.19 -8.37 -17.59
N GLY A 56 -9.08 -8.02 -18.24
CA GLY A 56 -7.81 -8.69 -18.03
C GLY A 56 -7.28 -8.46 -16.62
N PHE A 57 -7.40 -7.25 -16.10
CA PHE A 57 -7.00 -6.93 -14.73
C PHE A 57 -7.89 -7.65 -13.68
N GLU A 58 -9.22 -7.65 -13.86
CA GLU A 58 -10.13 -8.41 -12.99
C GLU A 58 -9.79 -9.91 -12.96
N GLN A 59 -9.54 -10.51 -14.13
CA GLN A 59 -9.16 -11.92 -14.22
C GLN A 59 -7.80 -12.17 -13.54
N MET A 60 -6.81 -11.32 -13.78
CA MET A 60 -5.48 -11.43 -13.17
C MET A 60 -5.56 -11.39 -11.65
N VAL A 61 -6.35 -10.46 -11.11
CA VAL A 61 -6.61 -10.35 -9.66
C VAL A 61 -7.21 -11.66 -9.12
N GLU A 62 -8.23 -12.22 -9.79
CA GLU A 62 -8.84 -13.48 -9.36
C GLU A 62 -7.84 -14.64 -9.35
N GLU A 63 -6.96 -14.71 -10.36
CA GLU A 63 -5.90 -15.73 -10.44
C GLU A 63 -4.88 -15.58 -9.31
N VAL A 64 -4.43 -14.35 -9.03
CA VAL A 64 -3.48 -14.04 -7.95
C VAL A 64 -4.05 -14.44 -6.60
N GLN A 65 -5.33 -14.13 -6.34
CA GLN A 65 -6.01 -14.51 -5.10
C GLN A 65 -6.08 -16.03 -4.92
N GLN A 66 -6.36 -16.77 -5.99
CA GLN A 66 -6.47 -18.24 -5.94
C GLN A 66 -5.11 -18.91 -5.76
N SER A 67 -4.05 -18.36 -6.35
CA SER A 67 -2.71 -18.93 -6.27
C SER A 67 -1.89 -18.44 -5.09
N HIS A 68 -2.37 -17.43 -4.35
CA HIS A 68 -1.58 -16.65 -3.39
C HIS A 68 -0.28 -16.12 -4.03
N GLY A 69 -0.41 -15.59 -5.25
CA GLY A 69 0.72 -15.08 -6.05
C GLY A 69 1.07 -13.62 -5.74
N SER A 70 2.11 -13.11 -6.40
CA SER A 70 2.44 -11.68 -6.42
C SER A 70 1.75 -10.99 -7.60
N LEU A 71 0.97 -9.95 -7.32
CA LEU A 71 0.30 -9.16 -8.36
C LEU A 71 1.32 -8.47 -9.28
N VAL A 72 2.35 -7.85 -8.71
CA VAL A 72 3.47 -7.22 -9.46
C VAL A 72 4.10 -8.16 -10.47
N ILE A 73 4.34 -9.42 -10.10
CA ILE A 73 4.92 -10.41 -11.02
C ILE A 73 3.95 -10.67 -12.18
N LYS A 74 2.66 -10.83 -11.90
CA LYS A 74 1.63 -11.09 -12.92
C LYS A 74 1.42 -9.92 -13.86
N GLU A 75 1.45 -8.70 -13.35
CA GLU A 75 1.40 -7.49 -14.16
C GLU A 75 2.57 -7.41 -15.13
N ARG A 76 3.80 -7.67 -14.65
CA ARG A 76 4.99 -7.71 -15.49
C ARG A 76 4.92 -8.79 -16.56
N GLU A 77 4.37 -9.97 -16.24
CA GLU A 77 4.18 -11.06 -17.21
C GLU A 77 3.19 -10.69 -18.32
N GLN A 78 2.10 -9.98 -17.98
CA GLN A 78 1.02 -9.66 -18.92
C GLN A 78 1.24 -8.35 -19.69
N TYR A 79 1.74 -7.32 -19.02
CA TYR A 79 1.83 -5.94 -19.54
C TYR A 79 3.27 -5.48 -19.80
N ALA A 80 4.28 -6.23 -19.35
CA ALA A 80 5.70 -5.85 -19.36
C ALA A 80 6.09 -4.67 -18.43
N PHE A 81 5.15 -4.21 -17.60
CA PHE A 81 5.32 -3.23 -16.53
C PHE A 81 4.36 -3.58 -15.39
N ASP A 82 4.53 -2.93 -14.24
CA ASP A 82 3.70 -3.11 -13.03
C ASP A 82 2.99 -1.81 -12.64
N HIS A 83 2.07 -1.89 -11.67
CA HIS A 83 1.37 -0.71 -11.17
C HIS A 83 2.34 0.30 -10.53
N ALA A 84 3.42 -0.14 -9.87
CA ALA A 84 4.36 0.76 -9.21
C ALA A 84 5.09 1.67 -10.21
N SER A 85 5.53 1.11 -11.35
CA SER A 85 6.21 1.83 -12.42
C SER A 85 5.29 2.78 -13.18
N ILE A 86 4.06 2.36 -13.51
CA ILE A 86 3.08 3.27 -14.17
C ILE A 86 2.54 4.32 -13.19
N GLY A 87 2.42 3.97 -11.90
CA GLY A 87 2.07 4.90 -10.82
C GLY A 87 3.10 6.00 -10.67
N LEU A 88 4.40 5.67 -10.65
CA LEU A 88 5.47 6.66 -10.66
C LEU A 88 5.36 7.62 -11.84
N ALA A 89 5.15 7.10 -13.05
CA ALA A 89 5.01 7.93 -14.25
C ALA A 89 3.77 8.86 -14.17
N LEU A 90 2.67 8.38 -13.61
CA LEU A 90 1.46 9.18 -13.43
C LEU A 90 1.65 10.29 -12.40
N LEU A 91 2.29 9.98 -11.28
CA LEU A 91 2.55 10.95 -10.20
C LEU A 91 3.53 12.04 -10.66
N ASP A 92 4.55 11.68 -11.45
CA ASP A 92 5.45 12.63 -12.11
C ASP A 92 4.67 13.53 -13.10
N PHE A 93 3.78 12.94 -13.90
CA PHE A 93 2.94 13.70 -14.83
C PHE A 93 1.99 14.68 -14.12
N TRP A 94 1.52 14.35 -12.92
CA TRP A 94 0.69 15.23 -12.08
C TRP A 94 1.49 16.28 -11.30
N ASP A 95 2.81 16.32 -11.42
CA ASP A 95 3.70 17.21 -10.66
C ASP A 95 3.54 17.03 -9.13
N ILE A 96 3.34 15.77 -8.70
CA ILE A 96 3.31 15.38 -7.29
C ILE A 96 4.75 15.28 -6.77
N ASP A 97 4.95 15.60 -5.49
CA ASP A 97 6.24 15.51 -4.82
C ASP A 97 6.94 14.17 -5.12
N SER A 98 8.15 14.24 -5.66
CA SER A 98 8.91 13.08 -6.11
C SER A 98 9.13 12.06 -4.99
N ARG A 99 9.12 12.46 -3.72
CA ARG A 99 9.25 11.55 -2.58
C ARG A 99 8.07 10.58 -2.51
N ILE A 100 6.85 11.03 -2.80
CA ILE A 100 5.66 10.18 -2.87
C ILE A 100 5.80 9.19 -4.03
N GLY A 101 6.16 9.67 -5.22
CA GLY A 101 6.36 8.81 -6.39
C GLY A 101 7.45 7.75 -6.16
N GLN A 102 8.56 8.11 -5.53
CA GLN A 102 9.63 7.16 -5.19
C GLN A 102 9.17 6.14 -4.14
N ALA A 103 8.44 6.57 -3.11
CA ALA A 103 7.87 5.64 -2.13
C ALA A 103 6.93 4.63 -2.81
N ALA A 104 6.00 5.12 -3.64
CA ALA A 104 5.11 4.28 -4.46
C ALA A 104 5.87 3.35 -5.41
N TYR A 105 7.01 3.76 -5.96
CA TYR A 105 7.78 2.90 -6.84
C TYR A 105 8.51 1.76 -6.10
N TRP A 106 9.06 2.06 -4.91
CA TRP A 106 9.94 1.13 -4.18
C TRP A 106 9.23 0.27 -3.13
N HIS A 107 7.94 0.45 -2.86
CA HIS A 107 7.28 -0.27 -1.76
C HIS A 107 7.25 -1.80 -1.95
N HIS A 108 7.18 -2.31 -3.19
CA HIS A 108 7.30 -3.75 -3.46
C HIS A 108 8.74 -4.28 -3.57
N TYR A 109 9.76 -3.42 -3.43
CA TYR A 109 11.15 -3.86 -3.53
C TYR A 109 11.59 -4.60 -2.26
N ASP A 110 12.15 -5.80 -2.43
CA ASP A 110 12.51 -6.72 -1.33
C ASP A 110 14.03 -6.82 -1.12
N GLY A 111 14.79 -5.80 -1.56
CA GLY A 111 16.23 -5.75 -1.35
C GLY A 111 16.62 -5.00 -0.07
N GLU A 112 17.76 -5.38 0.50
CA GLU A 112 18.31 -4.85 1.77
C GLU A 112 18.74 -3.37 1.74
N SER A 113 18.48 -2.63 0.65
CA SER A 113 18.99 -1.26 0.45
C SER A 113 18.00 -0.15 0.80
N ILE A 114 16.80 -0.49 1.28
CA ILE A 114 15.83 0.51 1.73
C ILE A 114 16.21 0.97 3.12
N ASP A 115 16.45 2.27 3.26
CA ASP A 115 16.65 2.91 4.56
C ASP A 115 15.40 2.74 5.44
N ALA A 116 15.59 2.15 6.61
CA ALA A 116 14.52 1.92 7.58
C ALA A 116 13.96 3.25 8.14
N ASP A 117 14.70 4.35 8.03
CA ASP A 117 14.28 5.72 8.36
C ASP A 117 13.88 6.50 7.10
N SER A 118 12.87 6.01 6.37
CA SER A 118 12.43 6.66 5.13
C SER A 118 10.93 6.60 4.91
N LEU A 119 10.42 7.44 4.00
CA LEU A 119 9.04 7.35 3.55
C LEU A 119 8.73 5.99 2.89
N VAL A 120 9.74 5.35 2.27
CA VAL A 120 9.60 4.02 1.68
C VAL A 120 9.35 2.97 2.76
N SER A 121 10.12 3.01 3.86
CA SER A 121 9.92 2.05 4.97
C SER A 121 8.58 2.25 5.66
N ILE A 122 8.12 3.49 5.83
CA ILE A 122 6.76 3.79 6.32
C ILE A 122 5.72 3.13 5.42
N LEU A 123 5.81 3.34 4.11
CA LEU A 123 4.80 2.84 3.19
C LEU A 123 4.78 1.32 3.13
N LYS A 124 5.96 0.68 3.10
CA LYS A 124 6.09 -0.78 3.18
C LYS A 124 5.47 -1.36 4.44
N MET A 125 5.75 -0.72 5.57
CA MET A 125 5.20 -1.14 6.85
C MET A 125 3.68 -0.93 6.89
N ALA A 126 3.21 0.20 6.39
CA ALA A 126 1.78 0.53 6.32
C ALA A 126 1.02 -0.50 5.47
N ASP A 127 1.52 -0.83 4.29
CA ASP A 127 0.92 -1.81 3.38
C ASP A 127 0.89 -3.22 4.03
N TYR A 128 2.01 -3.65 4.63
CA TYR A 128 2.07 -4.93 5.33
C TYR A 128 1.09 -5.02 6.52
N LEU A 129 0.98 -3.96 7.33
CA LEU A 129 -0.02 -3.88 8.41
C LEU A 129 -1.45 -3.89 7.87
N CYS A 130 -1.71 -3.23 6.73
CA CYS A 130 -3.02 -3.28 6.08
C CYS A 130 -3.36 -4.70 5.67
N PHE A 131 -2.43 -5.45 5.07
CA PHE A 131 -2.63 -6.87 4.75
C PHE A 131 -2.98 -7.69 5.99
N ARG A 132 -2.20 -7.53 7.08
CA ARG A 132 -2.43 -8.18 8.38
C ARG A 132 -3.78 -7.82 9.02
N ALA A 133 -4.28 -6.62 8.75
CA ALA A 133 -5.54 -6.10 9.25
C ALA A 133 -6.77 -6.46 8.38
N ASP A 134 -6.64 -7.38 7.41
CA ASP A 134 -7.66 -7.69 6.39
C ASP A 134 -8.10 -6.45 5.57
N LEU A 135 -7.18 -5.52 5.36
CA LEU A 135 -7.33 -4.29 4.58
C LEU A 135 -6.35 -4.21 3.39
N GLY A 136 -5.60 -5.27 3.12
CA GLY A 136 -4.67 -5.37 1.98
C GLY A 136 -5.39 -5.53 0.63
N PHE A 137 -4.63 -5.39 -0.45
CA PHE A 137 -5.13 -5.53 -1.82
C PHE A 137 -4.58 -6.79 -2.50
N PHE A 138 -5.38 -7.86 -2.44
CA PHE A 138 -5.28 -9.12 -3.22
C PHE A 138 -3.99 -9.97 -3.17
N SER A 139 -2.85 -9.41 -2.82
CA SER A 139 -1.57 -10.10 -2.63
C SER A 139 -0.91 -9.67 -1.33
N GLU A 140 -0.14 -10.58 -0.73
CA GLU A 140 0.68 -10.26 0.43
C GLU A 140 1.87 -9.41 -0.01
N PRO A 141 2.07 -8.22 0.58
CA PRO A 141 3.25 -7.41 0.30
C PRO A 141 4.50 -8.03 0.95
N PRO A 142 5.71 -7.67 0.50
CA PRO A 142 6.94 -8.18 1.10
C PRO A 142 6.97 -7.90 2.61
N PRO A 143 7.34 -8.88 3.45
CA PRO A 143 7.38 -8.67 4.89
C PRO A 143 8.42 -7.60 5.28
N PRO A 144 8.21 -6.86 6.38
CA PRO A 144 9.18 -5.88 6.85
C PRO A 144 10.47 -6.57 7.29
N THR A 145 11.60 -5.89 7.09
CA THR A 145 12.90 -6.37 7.61
C THR A 145 12.94 -6.28 9.14
N ALA A 146 13.88 -6.99 9.77
CA ALA A 146 14.09 -6.89 11.22
C ALA A 146 14.45 -5.45 11.67
N GLU A 147 15.12 -4.68 10.82
CA GLU A 147 15.43 -3.28 11.08
C GLU A 147 14.16 -2.42 11.06
N MET A 148 13.28 -2.63 10.08
CA MET A 148 11.98 -1.96 10.04
C MET A 148 11.14 -2.29 11.28
N THR A 149 11.03 -3.57 11.65
CA THR A 149 10.22 -3.94 12.83
C THR A 149 10.78 -3.36 14.12
N HIS A 150 12.10 -3.22 14.24
CA HIS A 150 12.74 -2.50 15.34
C HIS A 150 12.38 -1.01 15.35
N VAL A 151 12.52 -0.33 14.20
CA VAL A 151 12.21 1.11 14.05
C VAL A 151 10.75 1.42 14.36
N PHE A 152 9.82 0.56 13.92
CA PHE A 152 8.39 0.72 14.16
C PHE A 152 7.91 0.12 15.50
N GLY A 153 8.82 -0.43 16.31
CA GLY A 153 8.51 -0.92 17.66
C GLY A 153 7.62 -2.17 17.69
N CYS A 154 7.73 -3.04 16.68
CA CYS A 154 6.90 -4.23 16.49
C CYS A 154 7.74 -5.50 16.22
N GLU A 155 8.76 -5.73 17.05
CA GLU A 155 9.75 -6.80 16.87
C GLU A 155 9.19 -8.22 17.06
N ASP A 156 8.07 -8.35 17.77
CA ASP A 156 7.43 -9.63 18.05
C ASP A 156 6.01 -9.72 17.48
N ALA A 157 5.46 -10.94 17.47
CA ALA A 157 4.14 -11.19 16.90
C ALA A 157 3.01 -10.44 17.62
N GLU A 158 3.16 -10.19 18.93
CA GLU A 158 2.14 -9.53 19.75
C GLU A 158 2.09 -8.03 19.46
N SER A 159 3.23 -7.36 19.43
CA SER A 159 3.37 -5.94 19.08
C SER A 159 2.98 -5.65 17.63
N LEU A 160 3.34 -6.54 16.69
CA LEU A 160 2.93 -6.45 15.29
C LEU A 160 1.42 -6.64 15.11
N GLU A 161 0.82 -7.57 15.86
CA GLU A 161 -0.63 -7.75 15.84
C GLU A 161 -1.35 -6.54 16.45
N ALA A 162 -0.87 -6.01 17.58
CA ALA A 162 -1.44 -4.81 18.19
C ALA A 162 -1.44 -3.62 17.21
N LEU A 163 -0.33 -3.40 16.50
CA LEU A 163 -0.22 -2.33 15.51
C LEU A 163 -1.16 -2.54 14.32
N SER A 164 -1.37 -3.79 13.89
CA SER A 164 -2.32 -4.14 12.83
C SER A 164 -3.77 -3.85 13.27
N GLN A 165 -4.11 -4.13 14.53
CA GLN A 165 -5.43 -3.82 15.09
C GLN A 165 -5.68 -2.31 15.24
N GLU A 166 -4.64 -1.52 15.54
CA GLU A 166 -4.74 -0.06 15.53
C GLU A 166 -5.05 0.48 14.13
N VAL A 167 -4.38 -0.02 13.08
CA VAL A 167 -4.70 0.32 11.68
C VAL A 167 -6.15 -0.02 11.37
N ARG A 168 -6.62 -1.20 11.79
CA ARG A 168 -8.01 -1.61 11.60
C ARG A 168 -8.99 -0.67 12.28
N GLY A 169 -8.73 -0.31 13.54
CA GLY A 169 -9.55 0.62 14.31
C GLY A 169 -9.64 2.00 13.64
N ALA A 170 -8.50 2.56 13.24
CA ALA A 170 -8.45 3.85 12.55
C ALA A 170 -9.25 3.85 11.24
N PHE A 171 -9.14 2.77 10.45
CA PHE A 171 -9.93 2.62 9.24
C PHE A 171 -11.44 2.50 9.52
N ASP A 172 -11.84 1.70 10.50
CA ASP A 172 -13.25 1.49 10.83
C ASP A 172 -13.92 2.77 11.38
N GLU A 173 -13.20 3.59 12.15
CA GLU A 173 -13.63 4.91 12.60
C GLU A 173 -13.90 5.86 11.43
N GLU A 174 -12.94 6.00 10.50
CA GLU A 174 -13.11 6.87 9.33
C GLU A 174 -14.20 6.35 8.38
N ASN A 175 -14.24 5.04 8.13
CA ASN A 175 -15.23 4.46 7.23
C ASN A 175 -16.66 4.62 7.76
N GLN A 176 -16.87 4.72 9.09
CA GLN A 176 -18.17 5.06 9.67
C GLN A 176 -18.57 6.51 9.43
N LEU A 177 -17.63 7.45 9.47
CA LEU A 177 -17.89 8.86 9.16
C LEU A 177 -18.42 9.01 7.73
N PHE A 178 -17.79 8.36 6.74
CA PHE A 178 -18.26 8.39 5.35
C PHE A 178 -19.54 7.60 5.09
N ALA A 179 -19.84 6.57 5.88
CA ALA A 179 -21.09 5.80 5.76
C ALA A 179 -22.31 6.54 6.34
N SER A 180 -22.09 7.59 7.13
CA SER A 180 -23.14 8.36 7.80
C SER A 180 -23.47 9.71 7.15
N ALA A 181 -22.74 10.08 6.08
CA ALA A 181 -22.95 11.28 5.24
C ALA A 181 -23.81 10.99 4.01
#